data_AF-A0A0J7YNN3-F1
#
_entry.id   AF-A0A0J7YNN3-F1
#
_cell.length_a   1.000
_cell.length_b   1.000
_cell.length_c   1.000
_cell.angle_alpha   90.00
_cell.angle_beta   90.00
_cell.angle_gamma   90.00
#
_symmetry.space_group_name_H-M   'P 1'
#
loop_
_entity.id
_entity.type
_entity.pdbx_description
1 polymer ?
#
loop_
_entity_poly.entity_id
_entity_poly.type
_entity_poly.pdbx_seq_one_letter_code
_entity_poly.pdbx_strand_id
1 'polypeptide(L)'
;MPHELATTNGRTAMMYFGDTPWHGLGTKLDEPATAAEAITKAGLNFNVVLKPLQTSEGIKVPQRQAVVRTDSNAVLGVVGNSYQPVQNHQCFGFLDAIVVASGELRYHTAGALGRGER
;
A
#
# COMPACT_ATOMS: atom_id res chain seq x y z
N MET A 1 -9.68 -18.10 7.66
CA MET A 1 -9.99 -16.66 7.60
C MET A 1 -8.82 -15.96 6.94
N PRO A 2 -8.98 -15.31 5.77
CA PRO A 2 -7.93 -14.50 5.16
C PRO A 2 -7.64 -13.34 6.10
N HIS A 3 -6.62 -13.53 6.92
CA HIS A 3 -6.36 -12.75 8.12
C HIS A 3 -5.82 -11.39 7.69
N GLU A 4 -6.67 -10.39 7.81
CA GLU A 4 -6.32 -8.97 7.69
C GLU A 4 -5.94 -8.49 6.29
N LEU A 5 -6.35 -9.13 5.19
CA LEU A 5 -6.18 -8.52 3.86
C LEU A 5 -6.81 -7.13 3.83
N ALA A 6 -6.03 -6.13 3.42
CA ALA A 6 -6.50 -4.77 3.35
C ALA A 6 -7.63 -4.61 2.34
N THR A 7 -8.44 -3.58 2.54
CA THR A 7 -9.49 -3.20 1.60
C THR A 7 -9.26 -1.76 1.17
N THR A 8 -9.18 -1.54 -0.14
CA THR A 8 -9.10 -0.20 -0.74
C THR A 8 -10.34 -0.01 -1.62
N ASN A 9 -11.11 1.04 -1.35
CA ASN A 9 -12.33 1.39 -2.11
C ASN A 9 -13.32 0.21 -2.25
N GLY A 10 -13.52 -0.55 -1.17
CA GLY A 10 -14.47 -1.68 -1.13
C GLY A 10 -13.99 -2.95 -1.85
N ARG A 11 -12.73 -3.01 -2.29
CA ARG A 11 -12.12 -4.18 -2.92
C ARG A 11 -10.93 -4.68 -2.11
N THR A 12 -10.74 -5.99 -2.05
CA THR A 12 -9.54 -6.59 -1.44
C THR A 12 -8.29 -6.05 -2.12
N ALA A 13 -7.37 -5.50 -1.33
CA ALA A 13 -6.13 -4.91 -1.78
C ALA A 13 -5.08 -6.01 -2.01
N MET A 14 -5.35 -6.84 -3.03
CA MET A 14 -4.49 -7.94 -3.44
C MET A 14 -4.68 -8.19 -4.93
N MET A 15 -3.61 -8.48 -5.64
CA MET A 15 -3.61 -9.04 -6.99
C MET A 15 -2.76 -10.30 -7.02
N TYR A 16 -3.08 -11.20 -7.95
CA TYR A 16 -2.31 -12.42 -8.18
C TYR A 16 -2.37 -12.85 -9.65
N PHE A 17 -1.32 -13.54 -10.10
CA PHE A 17 -1.24 -14.27 -11.36
C PHE A 17 -1.01 -15.76 -11.05
N GLY A 18 -1.56 -16.63 -11.90
CA GLY A 18 -1.47 -18.09 -11.76
C GLY A 18 -2.60 -18.70 -10.93
N ASP A 19 -2.24 -19.59 -10.02
CA ASP A 19 -3.20 -20.34 -9.21
C ASP A 19 -3.98 -19.44 -8.26
N THR A 20 -5.25 -19.80 -8.03
CA THR A 20 -6.12 -19.03 -7.14
C THR A 20 -5.67 -19.21 -5.69
N PRO A 21 -5.41 -18.12 -4.94
CA PRO A 21 -5.10 -18.20 -3.52
C PRO A 21 -6.18 -18.96 -2.77
N TRP A 22 -5.81 -19.69 -1.71
CA TRP A 22 -6.72 -20.54 -0.94
C TRP A 22 -7.99 -19.84 -0.43
N HIS A 23 -7.95 -18.52 -0.25
CA HIS A 23 -9.08 -17.72 0.21
C HIS A 23 -9.96 -17.17 -0.93
N GLY A 24 -9.56 -17.31 -2.20
CA GLY A 24 -10.33 -16.88 -3.37
C GLY A 24 -10.55 -15.36 -3.50
N LEU A 25 -9.72 -14.54 -2.85
CA LEU A 25 -9.85 -13.06 -2.88
C LEU A 25 -8.72 -12.43 -3.69
N GLY A 26 -8.94 -11.18 -4.10
CA GLY A 26 -7.99 -10.39 -4.88
C GLY A 26 -8.29 -10.39 -6.38
N THR A 27 -7.54 -9.60 -7.11
CA THR A 27 -7.67 -9.42 -8.56
C THR A 27 -6.79 -10.44 -9.28
N LYS A 28 -7.39 -11.42 -9.97
CA LYS A 28 -6.65 -12.32 -10.86
C LYS A 28 -6.19 -11.58 -12.10
N LEU A 29 -4.96 -11.82 -12.52
CA LEU A 29 -4.39 -11.35 -13.78
C LEU A 29 -4.14 -12.54 -14.72
N ASP A 30 -4.24 -12.28 -16.02
CA ASP A 30 -4.00 -13.27 -17.07
C ASP A 30 -2.51 -13.41 -17.41
N GLU A 31 -1.71 -12.41 -17.08
CA GLU A 31 -0.26 -12.39 -17.25
C GLU A 31 0.41 -11.75 -16.01
N PRO A 32 1.70 -12.09 -15.74
CA PRO A 32 2.47 -11.43 -14.69
C PRO A 32 2.56 -9.91 -14.88
N ALA A 33 2.33 -9.13 -13.82
CA ALA A 33 2.19 -7.69 -13.92
C ALA A 33 3.54 -6.94 -13.99
N THR A 34 3.56 -5.80 -14.68
CA THR A 34 4.57 -4.74 -14.45
C THR A 34 4.39 -4.09 -13.07
N ALA A 35 5.38 -3.32 -12.61
CA ALA A 35 5.26 -2.58 -11.35
C ALA A 35 4.06 -1.61 -11.33
N ALA A 36 3.82 -0.91 -12.44
CA ALA A 36 2.72 0.04 -12.59
C ALA A 36 1.34 -0.65 -12.59
N GLU A 37 1.24 -1.82 -13.22
CA GLU A 37 0.01 -2.63 -13.17
C GLU A 37 -0.19 -3.24 -11.78
N ALA A 38 0.86 -3.76 -11.17
CA ALA A 38 0.82 -4.41 -9.87
C ALA A 38 0.24 -3.48 -8.79
N ILE A 39 0.79 -2.26 -8.66
CA ILE A 39 0.33 -1.29 -7.65
C ILE A 39 -1.13 -0.90 -7.85
N THR A 40 -1.57 -0.78 -9.11
CA THR A 40 -2.93 -0.38 -9.45
C THR A 40 -3.91 -1.53 -9.20
N LYS A 41 -3.61 -2.74 -9.70
CA LYS A 41 -4.48 -3.93 -9.59
C LYS A 41 -4.57 -4.46 -8.16
N ALA A 42 -3.53 -4.27 -7.36
CA ALA A 42 -3.53 -4.59 -5.94
C ALA A 42 -4.21 -3.51 -5.07
N GLY A 43 -4.65 -2.37 -5.63
CA GLY A 43 -5.27 -1.30 -4.85
C GLY A 43 -4.32 -0.59 -3.88
N LEU A 44 -3.03 -0.53 -4.23
CA LEU A 44 -1.95 0.02 -3.42
C LEU A 44 -1.51 1.42 -3.87
N ASN A 45 -2.10 1.96 -4.95
CA ASN A 45 -1.77 3.27 -5.51
C ASN A 45 -2.39 4.45 -4.73
N PHE A 46 -2.41 4.35 -3.40
CA PHE A 46 -2.80 5.43 -2.52
C PHE A 46 -1.56 6.18 -2.03
N ASN A 47 -1.73 7.47 -1.73
CA ASN A 47 -0.68 8.26 -1.10
C ASN A 47 -0.91 8.37 0.40
N VAL A 48 0.16 8.59 1.13
CA VAL A 48 0.12 8.92 2.56
C VAL A 48 0.75 10.28 2.81
N VAL A 49 0.16 11.02 3.76
CA VAL A 49 0.64 12.32 4.21
C VAL A 49 0.81 12.33 5.72
N LEU A 50 1.71 13.18 6.21
CA LEU A 50 1.88 13.41 7.63
C LEU A 50 0.97 14.57 8.07
N LYS A 51 0.15 14.33 9.09
CA LYS A 51 -0.71 15.37 9.71
C LYS A 51 -0.30 15.60 11.18
N PRO A 52 -0.29 16.85 11.68
CA PRO A 52 -0.10 17.12 13.10
C PRO A 52 -1.14 16.41 13.96
N LEU A 53 -0.76 15.99 15.17
CA LEU A 53 -1.63 15.28 16.11
C LEU A 53 -2.07 16.22 17.25
N GLN A 54 -3.32 16.13 17.67
CA GLN A 54 -3.89 16.89 18.78
C GLN A 54 -4.83 16.02 19.60
N THR A 55 -4.97 16.32 20.90
CA THR A 55 -5.99 15.68 21.76
C THR A 55 -7.39 16.18 21.42
N SER A 56 -8.42 15.55 21.98
CA SER A 56 -9.81 16.00 21.88
C SER A 56 -10.03 17.42 22.41
N GLU A 57 -9.21 17.86 23.36
CA GLU A 57 -9.22 19.19 23.97
C GLU A 57 -8.44 20.22 23.14
N GLY A 58 -7.89 19.83 21.98
CA GLY A 58 -7.14 20.72 21.08
C GLY A 58 -5.67 20.92 21.48
N ILE A 59 -5.15 20.14 22.43
CA ILE A 59 -3.75 20.22 22.84
C ILE A 59 -2.90 19.52 21.78
N LYS A 60 -2.01 20.26 21.11
CA LYS A 60 -1.08 19.70 20.12
C LYS A 60 -0.13 18.73 20.80
N VAL A 61 0.06 17.55 20.21
CA VAL A 61 1.05 16.58 20.66
C VAL A 61 2.37 16.90 19.95
N PRO A 62 3.37 17.47 20.65
CA PRO A 62 4.61 17.90 20.03
C PRO A 62 5.40 16.69 19.52
N GLN A 63 6.18 16.91 18.46
CA GLN A 63 7.10 15.93 17.88
C GLN A 63 6.44 14.62 17.38
N ARG A 64 5.11 14.61 17.22
CA ARG A 64 4.35 13.47 16.72
C ARG A 64 3.47 13.88 15.54
N GLN A 65 3.39 12.99 14.55
CA GLN A 65 2.56 13.16 13.37
C GLN A 65 1.81 11.86 13.09
N ALA A 66 0.58 11.96 12.59
CA ALA A 66 -0.18 10.83 12.08
C ALA A 66 0.16 10.59 10.61
N VAL A 67 0.40 9.33 10.24
CA VAL A 67 0.47 8.91 8.84
C VAL A 67 -0.95 8.65 8.38
N VAL A 68 -1.40 9.37 7.36
CA VAL A 68 -2.80 9.36 6.93
C VAL A 68 -2.89 9.11 5.43
N ARG A 69 -3.72 8.14 5.03
CA ARG A 69 -4.05 7.92 3.62
C ARG A 69 -4.84 9.09 3.04
N THR A 70 -4.47 9.56 1.86
CA THR A 70 -5.14 10.70 1.21
C THR A 70 -6.50 10.34 0.63
N ASP A 71 -6.73 9.08 0.28
CA ASP A 71 -7.96 8.61 -0.37
C ASP A 71 -9.11 8.37 0.61
N SER A 72 -8.79 7.93 1.83
CA SER A 72 -9.76 7.42 2.82
C SER A 72 -9.69 8.15 4.15
N ASN A 73 -8.70 9.02 4.36
CA ASN A 73 -8.36 9.60 5.67
C ASN A 73 -8.06 8.57 6.77
N ALA A 74 -7.79 7.31 6.39
CA ALA A 74 -7.40 6.29 7.34
C ALA A 74 -6.07 6.65 7.99
N VAL A 75 -6.04 6.70 9.32
CA VAL A 75 -4.81 6.82 10.11
C VAL A 75 -4.14 5.45 10.16
N LEU A 76 -2.92 5.37 9.64
CA LEU A 76 -2.10 4.17 9.55
C LEU A 76 -1.18 3.99 10.77
N GLY A 77 -0.83 5.09 11.44
CA GLY A 77 0.03 5.05 12.62
C GLY A 77 0.50 6.44 13.04
N VAL A 78 1.28 6.48 14.12
CA VAL A 78 1.88 7.71 14.65
C VAL A 78 3.40 7.60 14.61
N VAL A 79 4.05 8.61 14.06
CA VAL A 79 5.50 8.67 13.84
C VAL A 79 6.09 9.94 14.46
N GLY A 80 7.43 10.01 14.53
CA GLY A 80 8.15 11.22 14.93
C GLY A 80 8.40 12.17 13.75
N ASN A 81 8.83 13.40 14.04
CA ASN A 81 9.04 14.44 13.01
C ASN A 81 10.15 14.14 11.99
N SER A 82 11.08 13.22 12.30
CA SER A 82 12.14 12.82 11.38
C SER A 82 11.69 11.75 10.37
N TYR A 83 10.48 11.20 10.53
CA TYR A 83 9.96 10.18 9.63
C TYR A 83 9.63 10.79 8.27
N GLN A 84 10.07 10.12 7.20
CA GLN A 84 9.70 10.46 5.83
C GLN A 84 8.94 9.27 5.23
N PRO A 85 7.66 9.43 4.85
CA PRO A 85 6.92 8.35 4.23
C PRO A 85 7.50 8.04 2.85
N VAL A 86 7.83 6.78 2.62
CA VAL A 86 8.09 6.25 1.28
C VAL A 86 6.75 5.85 0.68
N GLN A 87 6.40 6.42 -0.47
CA GLN A 87 5.14 6.11 -1.13
C GLN A 87 5.21 4.75 -1.83
N ASN A 88 4.11 4.01 -1.87
CA ASN A 88 4.06 2.71 -2.55
C ASN A 88 4.55 2.79 -4.00
N HIS A 89 4.19 3.85 -4.72
CA HIS A 89 4.67 4.04 -6.10
C HIS A 89 6.20 4.21 -6.20
N GLN A 90 6.84 4.75 -5.17
CA GLN A 90 8.31 4.87 -5.11
C GLN A 90 8.95 3.51 -4.87
N CYS A 91 8.38 2.69 -3.97
CA CYS A 91 8.87 1.33 -3.70
C CYS A 91 8.79 0.45 -4.96
N PHE A 92 7.63 0.46 -5.64
CA PHE A 92 7.42 -0.31 -6.87
C PHE A 92 8.28 0.21 -8.02
N GLY A 93 8.41 1.53 -8.17
CA GLY A 93 9.27 2.15 -9.19
C GLY A 93 10.76 1.89 -8.98
N PHE A 94 11.23 1.79 -7.73
CA PHE A 94 12.62 1.44 -7.43
C PHE A 94 12.98 0.03 -7.91
N LEU A 95 12.11 -0.95 -7.64
CA LEU A 95 12.31 -2.32 -8.10
C LEU A 95 12.28 -2.42 -9.63
N ASP A 96 11.40 -1.66 -10.28
CA ASP A 96 11.35 -1.57 -11.74
C ASP A 96 12.67 -0.99 -12.30
N ALA A 97 13.16 0.12 -11.73
CA ALA A 97 14.39 0.76 -12.16
C ALA A 97 15.64 -0.13 -12.05
N ILE A 98 15.68 -1.07 -11.10
CA ILE A 98 16.76 -2.06 -10.99
C ILE A 98 16.73 -3.06 -12.16
N VAL A 99 15.54 -3.37 -12.68
CA VAL A 99 15.34 -4.53 -13.58
C VAL A 99 14.96 -4.14 -15.02
N VAL A 100 14.68 -2.86 -15.30
CA VAL A 100 14.48 -2.33 -16.66
C VAL A 100 15.69 -2.61 -17.58
N ALA A 101 16.86 -2.95 -17.05
CA ALA A 101 18.01 -3.42 -17.83
C ALA A 101 17.83 -4.82 -18.46
N SER A 102 16.98 -5.70 -17.92
CA SER A 102 16.74 -7.06 -18.46
C SER A 102 15.30 -7.30 -18.92
N GLY A 103 14.31 -6.54 -18.45
CA GLY A 103 12.89 -6.70 -18.85
C GLY A 103 12.21 -7.95 -18.30
N GLU A 104 12.86 -8.67 -17.38
CA GLU A 104 12.45 -10.00 -16.92
C GLU A 104 11.61 -9.99 -15.63
N LEU A 105 11.67 -8.93 -14.82
CA LEU A 105 10.93 -8.91 -13.56
C LEU A 105 9.46 -8.60 -13.79
N ARG A 106 8.63 -9.54 -13.35
CA ARG A 106 7.18 -9.42 -13.30
C ARG A 106 6.68 -9.80 -11.93
N TYR A 107 5.59 -9.16 -11.51
CA TYR A 107 4.95 -9.40 -10.23
C TYR A 107 3.90 -10.50 -10.38
N HIS A 108 4.09 -11.58 -9.64
CA HIS A 108 3.09 -12.63 -9.50
C HIS A 108 2.01 -12.27 -8.50
N THR A 109 2.37 -11.57 -7.42
CA THR A 109 1.44 -11.19 -6.36
C THR A 109 1.83 -9.84 -5.78
N ALA A 110 0.85 -9.03 -5.42
CA ALA A 110 1.05 -7.84 -4.61
C ALA A 110 -0.20 -7.61 -3.77
N GLY A 111 -0.04 -7.11 -2.55
CA GLY A 111 -1.15 -6.80 -1.66
C GLY A 111 -0.67 -6.13 -0.39
N ALA A 112 -1.63 -5.75 0.46
CA ALA A 112 -1.36 -5.20 1.77
C ALA A 112 -2.28 -5.81 2.83
N LEU A 113 -1.90 -5.64 4.08
CA LEU A 113 -2.63 -6.06 5.26
C LEU A 113 -3.13 -4.84 6.07
N GLY A 114 -4.09 -5.07 6.96
CA GLY A 114 -4.70 -4.04 7.79
C GLY A 114 -5.44 -2.99 6.97
N ARG A 115 -5.03 -1.73 7.08
CA ARG A 115 -5.51 -0.59 6.28
C ARG A 115 -4.49 -0.14 5.23
N GLY A 116 -3.45 -0.92 4.98
CA GLY A 116 -2.35 -0.59 4.08
C GLY A 116 -1.04 -0.23 4.79
N GLU A 117 -0.99 -0.36 6.13
CA GLU A 117 0.21 -0.14 6.95
C GLU A 117 1.13 -1.36 7.07
N ARG A 118 0.74 -2.51 6.50
CA ARG A 118 1.41 -3.79 6.63
C ARG A 118 1.48 -4.52 5.30
#